data_AF-A0A5C7EUH8-F1
#
_entry.id   AF-A0A5C7EUH8-F1
#
_cell.length_a   1.000
_cell.length_b   1.000
_cell.length_c   1.000
_cell.angle_alpha   90.00
_cell.angle_beta   90.00
_cell.angle_gamma   90.00
#
_symmetry.space_group_name_H-M   'P 1'
#
loop_
_entity.id
_entity.type
_entity.pdbx_description
1 polymer ?
#
loop_
_entity_poly.entity_id
_entity_poly.type
_entity_poly.pdbx_seq_one_letter_code
_entity_poly.pdbx_strand_id
1 'polypeptide(L)'
;MFEKDLESLKALGADITAGEIKQQPELWLDTLNIYKENKDAIDAFLAEARAMGEGRLSVVFTGAGTSDYVGDTCAPYLRHAGDTALYDFKPIATTDIVSAPRDFLNPDEPTVLVSFARSGNSPESLAAVQVAKTFVKNVKFINITCAPEGKLAVESEGDADQLTLLIPRANDKGFAMTGSYSCMTLLSTLIFDSADFDTKEAWVKQAAEMGAEVIEREAEIADVLSGDFNRVTYLGSGSFVGLAQEAQLKILELAHGLVATSWDSCMGYRHGPKSFVDDKTLVFVFMNNDEYTRKYDLDILNEINGDEIAQKTFAIQQDMAPSFEGASFTFAGREALPEGYLALPFVMFAQVVSLLNSIRVGNTPDTPSPTGTVNRVVKGVTIHPFEA
;
A
#
# COMPACT_ATOMS: atom_id res chain seq x y z
N MET A 1 22.52 5.76 -0.73
CA MET A 1 21.98 4.76 0.21
C MET A 1 22.23 3.37 -0.32
N PHE A 2 21.74 3.02 -1.51
CA PHE A 2 21.74 1.65 -2.04
C PHE A 2 23.08 1.16 -2.61
N GLU A 3 24.05 2.07 -2.78
CA GLU A 3 25.45 1.78 -3.14
C GLU A 3 26.39 1.67 -1.93
N LYS A 4 25.92 1.98 -0.71
CA LYS A 4 26.75 1.89 0.50
C LYS A 4 27.03 0.43 0.83
N ASP A 5 28.21 0.17 1.38
CA ASP A 5 28.52 -1.16 1.93
C ASP A 5 27.68 -1.46 3.19
N LEU A 6 27.63 -2.75 3.55
CA LEU A 6 26.82 -3.24 4.67
C LEU A 6 27.24 -2.61 6.01
N GLU A 7 28.53 -2.33 6.21
CA GLU A 7 29.02 -1.73 7.45
C GLU A 7 28.51 -0.29 7.60
N SER A 8 28.54 0.48 6.52
CA SER A 8 28.00 1.83 6.46
C SER A 8 26.49 1.85 6.68
N LEU A 9 25.74 0.89 6.13
CA LEU A 9 24.31 0.79 6.34
C LEU A 9 23.96 0.43 7.78
N LYS A 10 24.70 -0.48 8.41
CA LYS A 10 24.55 -0.83 9.83
C LYS A 10 24.84 0.35 10.75
N ALA A 11 25.86 1.14 10.44
CA ALA A 11 26.18 2.35 11.20
C ALA A 11 25.05 3.40 11.15
N LEU A 12 24.24 3.39 10.07
CA LEU A 12 23.06 4.22 9.91
C LEU A 12 21.77 3.58 10.45
N GLY A 13 21.82 2.32 10.91
CA GLY A 13 20.65 1.54 11.30
C GLY A 13 19.64 1.38 10.17
N ALA A 14 20.14 1.15 8.95
CA ALA A 14 19.35 1.15 7.72
C ALA A 14 19.58 -0.11 6.85
N ASP A 15 20.38 -1.09 7.30
CA ASP A 15 20.73 -2.25 6.49
C ASP A 15 19.53 -3.15 6.18
N ILE A 16 18.57 -3.21 7.09
CA ILE A 16 17.36 -4.02 6.91
C ILE A 16 16.40 -3.30 5.97
N THR A 17 15.95 -2.09 6.33
CA THR A 17 14.94 -1.34 5.58
C THR A 17 15.41 -1.00 4.17
N ALA A 18 16.69 -0.64 3.98
CA ALA A 18 17.23 -0.39 2.64
C ALA A 18 17.28 -1.68 1.80
N GLY A 19 17.66 -2.81 2.40
CA GLY A 19 17.65 -4.11 1.73
C GLY A 19 16.24 -4.53 1.32
N GLU A 20 15.26 -4.33 2.20
CA GLU A 20 13.85 -4.66 1.98
C GLU A 20 13.21 -3.80 0.89
N ILE A 21 13.54 -2.50 0.83
CA ILE A 21 13.09 -1.62 -0.25
C ILE A 21 13.70 -2.10 -1.59
N LYS A 22 15.01 -2.35 -1.61
CA LYS A 22 15.77 -2.71 -2.82
C LYS A 22 15.31 -4.02 -3.47
N GLN A 23 14.85 -5.00 -2.68
CA GLN A 23 14.44 -6.30 -3.20
C GLN A 23 13.04 -6.33 -3.85
N GLN A 24 12.22 -5.28 -3.69
CA GLN A 24 10.82 -5.28 -4.13
C GLN A 24 10.59 -5.64 -5.61
N PRO A 25 11.40 -5.16 -6.59
CA PRO A 25 11.25 -5.59 -7.97
C PRO A 25 11.30 -7.11 -8.15
N GLU A 26 12.21 -7.80 -7.46
CA GLU A 26 12.27 -9.26 -7.47
C GLU A 26 11.07 -9.89 -6.75
N LEU A 27 10.66 -9.30 -5.63
CA LEU A 27 9.50 -9.81 -4.87
C LEU A 27 8.19 -9.71 -5.68
N TRP A 28 8.04 -8.73 -6.56
CA TRP A 28 6.87 -8.62 -7.42
C TRP A 28 6.81 -9.72 -8.48
N LEU A 29 7.97 -10.09 -9.04
CA LEU A 29 8.07 -11.24 -9.94
C LEU A 29 7.79 -12.55 -9.21
N ASP A 30 8.28 -12.71 -7.98
CA ASP A 30 7.93 -13.85 -7.12
C ASP A 30 6.43 -13.89 -6.80
N THR A 31 5.82 -12.73 -6.53
CA THR A 31 4.39 -12.61 -6.23
C THR A 31 3.54 -12.99 -7.44
N LEU A 32 3.96 -12.63 -8.66
CA LEU A 32 3.32 -13.08 -9.89
C LEU A 32 3.40 -14.62 -10.03
N ASN A 33 4.53 -15.23 -9.68
CA ASN A 33 4.67 -16.68 -9.68
C ASN A 33 3.77 -17.33 -8.62
N ILE A 34 3.69 -16.78 -7.41
CA ILE A 34 2.76 -17.25 -6.36
C ILE A 34 1.32 -17.20 -6.86
N TYR A 35 0.91 -16.09 -7.49
CA TYR A 35 -0.42 -15.98 -8.11
C TYR A 35 -0.65 -17.06 -9.17
N LYS A 36 0.31 -17.26 -10.07
CA LYS A 36 0.23 -18.27 -11.13
C LYS A 36 0.09 -19.68 -10.58
N GLU A 37 0.90 -20.05 -9.59
CA GLU A 37 0.92 -21.37 -8.96
C GLU A 37 -0.37 -21.67 -8.18
N ASN A 38 -1.03 -20.63 -7.67
CA ASN A 38 -2.27 -20.76 -6.88
C ASN A 38 -3.53 -20.44 -7.67
N LYS A 39 -3.44 -20.15 -8.98
CA LYS A 39 -4.56 -19.65 -9.79
C LYS A 39 -5.78 -20.55 -9.74
N ASP A 40 -5.60 -21.86 -9.91
CA ASP A 40 -6.69 -22.83 -9.90
C ASP A 40 -7.38 -22.91 -8.53
N ALA A 41 -6.60 -22.83 -7.44
CA ALA A 41 -7.13 -22.85 -6.08
C ALA A 41 -7.90 -21.56 -5.76
N ILE A 42 -7.39 -20.40 -6.21
CA ILE A 42 -8.06 -19.11 -6.08
C ILE A 42 -9.40 -19.12 -6.84
N ASP A 43 -9.41 -19.59 -8.08
CA ASP A 43 -10.62 -19.65 -8.91
C ASP A 43 -11.69 -20.58 -8.31
N ALA A 44 -11.28 -21.76 -7.84
CA ALA A 44 -12.18 -22.70 -7.18
C ALA A 44 -12.77 -22.08 -5.91
N PHE A 45 -11.93 -21.47 -5.07
CA PHE A 45 -12.37 -20.84 -3.82
C PHE A 45 -13.35 -19.69 -4.05
N LEU A 46 -13.05 -18.81 -5.02
CA LEU A 46 -13.95 -17.70 -5.37
C LEU A 46 -15.26 -18.20 -6.00
N ALA A 47 -15.22 -19.27 -6.79
CA ALA A 47 -16.44 -19.88 -7.32
C ALA A 47 -17.34 -20.42 -6.20
N GLU A 48 -16.77 -21.11 -5.21
CA GLU A 48 -17.50 -21.57 -4.02
C GLU A 48 -18.05 -20.40 -3.20
N ALA A 49 -17.25 -19.36 -3.00
CA ALA A 49 -17.68 -18.18 -2.26
C ALA A 49 -18.87 -17.47 -2.93
N ARG A 50 -18.84 -17.32 -4.26
CA ARG A 50 -19.97 -16.75 -5.02
C ARG A 50 -21.21 -17.62 -4.94
N ALA A 51 -21.07 -18.94 -4.77
CA ALA A 51 -22.21 -19.85 -4.62
C ALA A 51 -22.91 -19.73 -3.26
N MET A 52 -22.37 -18.96 -2.30
CA MET A 52 -22.97 -18.75 -0.99
C MET A 52 -24.26 -17.90 -1.00
N GLY A 53 -24.56 -17.19 -2.09
CA GLY A 53 -25.80 -16.43 -2.23
C GLY A 53 -26.01 -15.87 -3.63
N GLU A 54 -27.13 -15.15 -3.79
CA GLU A 54 -27.47 -14.51 -5.05
C GLU A 54 -26.89 -13.08 -5.11
N GLY A 55 -26.49 -12.64 -6.30
CA GLY A 55 -25.95 -11.29 -6.52
C GLY A 55 -24.43 -11.21 -6.44
N ARG A 56 -23.91 -10.02 -6.11
CA ARG A 56 -22.48 -9.77 -6.02
C ARG A 56 -21.94 -10.30 -4.68
N LEU A 57 -20.79 -10.94 -4.72
CA LEU A 57 -20.04 -11.31 -3.53
C LEU A 57 -19.34 -10.07 -2.95
N SER A 58 -19.55 -9.80 -1.67
CA SER A 58 -18.82 -8.74 -0.95
C SER A 58 -17.37 -9.18 -0.76
N VAL A 59 -16.42 -8.44 -1.31
CA VAL A 59 -14.98 -8.65 -1.11
C VAL A 59 -14.49 -7.58 -0.15
N VAL A 60 -14.34 -7.96 1.11
CA VAL A 60 -13.88 -7.05 2.17
C VAL A 60 -12.36 -7.18 2.32
N PHE A 61 -11.64 -6.16 1.87
CA PHE A 61 -10.20 -6.03 2.04
C PHE A 61 -9.91 -5.46 3.43
N THR A 62 -9.17 -6.18 4.26
CA THR A 62 -9.00 -5.81 5.67
C THR A 62 -7.58 -5.99 6.19
N GLY A 63 -7.11 -5.00 6.94
CA GLY A 63 -5.81 -4.99 7.61
C GLY A 63 -5.74 -3.90 8.68
N ALA A 64 -4.59 -3.77 9.36
CA ALA A 64 -4.34 -2.67 10.30
C ALA A 64 -3.10 -1.86 9.89
N GLY A 65 -3.18 -0.54 10.02
CA GLY A 65 -2.10 0.37 9.61
C GLY A 65 -1.80 0.20 8.12
N THR A 66 -0.52 0.05 7.74
CA THR A 66 -0.16 -0.18 6.34
C THR A 66 -0.87 -1.37 5.68
N SER A 67 -1.23 -2.43 6.43
CA SER A 67 -1.99 -3.54 5.87
C SER A 67 -3.42 -3.14 5.45
N ASP A 68 -4.02 -2.13 6.09
CA ASP A 68 -5.32 -1.57 5.71
C ASP A 68 -5.23 -0.88 4.34
N TYR A 69 -4.17 -0.10 4.15
CA TYR A 69 -3.96 0.72 2.95
C TYR A 69 -3.72 -0.10 1.68
N VAL A 70 -3.48 -1.41 1.82
CA VAL A 70 -3.53 -2.37 0.71
C VAL A 70 -4.89 -2.33 0.02
N GLY A 71 -5.97 -2.42 0.81
CA GLY A 71 -7.34 -2.36 0.33
C GLY A 71 -7.69 -0.99 -0.24
N ASP A 72 -7.32 0.09 0.47
CA ASP A 72 -7.55 1.47 0.00
C ASP A 72 -6.87 1.75 -1.34
N THR A 73 -5.74 1.09 -1.61
CA THR A 73 -5.01 1.24 -2.86
C THR A 73 -5.56 0.35 -3.96
N CYS A 74 -5.86 -0.93 -3.72
CA CYS A 74 -6.30 -1.82 -4.80
C CYS A 74 -7.79 -1.70 -5.13
N ALA A 75 -8.66 -1.41 -4.17
CA ALA A 75 -10.10 -1.43 -4.37
C ALA A 75 -10.62 -0.39 -5.39
N PRO A 76 -10.16 0.87 -5.42
CA PRO A 76 -10.61 1.84 -6.44
C PRO A 76 -10.33 1.38 -7.88
N TYR A 77 -9.12 0.85 -8.13
CA TYR A 77 -8.76 0.26 -9.41
C TYR A 77 -9.67 -0.93 -9.77
N LEU A 78 -9.86 -1.85 -8.84
CA LEU A 78 -10.68 -3.05 -9.06
C LEU A 78 -12.17 -2.74 -9.35
N ARG A 79 -12.67 -1.57 -8.94
CA ARG A 79 -14.04 -1.11 -9.28
C ARG A 79 -14.24 -0.77 -10.76
N HIS A 80 -13.18 -0.72 -11.57
CA HIS A 80 -13.31 -0.61 -13.03
C HIS A 80 -12.52 -1.67 -13.80
N ALA A 81 -11.47 -2.24 -13.20
CA ALA A 81 -10.66 -3.30 -13.81
C ALA A 81 -11.11 -4.74 -13.43
N GLY A 82 -11.83 -4.90 -12.32
CA GLY A 82 -12.35 -6.20 -11.89
C GLY A 82 -13.75 -6.51 -12.41
N ASP A 83 -14.22 -7.74 -12.18
CA ASP A 83 -15.57 -8.16 -12.54
C ASP A 83 -16.61 -7.63 -11.54
N THR A 84 -17.07 -6.40 -11.75
CA THR A 84 -18.04 -5.72 -10.89
C THR A 84 -19.47 -6.26 -11.00
N ALA A 85 -19.74 -7.16 -11.94
CA ALA A 85 -20.99 -7.91 -11.97
C ALA A 85 -20.98 -9.05 -10.94
N LEU A 86 -19.80 -9.53 -10.54
CA LEU A 86 -19.62 -10.62 -9.59
C LEU A 86 -19.16 -10.16 -8.21
N TYR A 87 -18.46 -9.04 -8.11
CA TYR A 87 -17.82 -8.60 -6.87
C TYR A 87 -18.18 -7.17 -6.48
N ASP A 88 -18.25 -6.93 -5.17
CA ASP A 88 -18.32 -5.60 -4.58
C ASP A 88 -17.12 -5.36 -3.65
N PHE A 89 -16.19 -4.51 -4.07
CA PHE A 89 -14.91 -4.30 -3.39
C PHE A 89 -14.99 -3.23 -2.29
N LYS A 90 -14.75 -3.63 -1.04
CA LYS A 90 -14.88 -2.79 0.16
C LYS A 90 -13.57 -2.81 0.97
N PRO A 91 -12.77 -1.74 0.97
CA PRO A 91 -11.71 -1.59 1.95
C PRO A 91 -12.31 -1.24 3.31
N ILE A 92 -12.03 -2.06 4.32
CA ILE A 92 -12.52 -1.89 5.69
C ILE A 92 -11.44 -2.37 6.65
N ALA A 93 -10.89 -1.47 7.47
CA ALA A 93 -9.85 -1.79 8.42
C ALA A 93 -10.27 -2.85 9.46
N THR A 94 -9.33 -3.69 9.90
CA THR A 94 -9.59 -4.61 11.02
C THR A 94 -9.90 -3.85 12.30
N THR A 95 -9.30 -2.67 12.47
CA THR A 95 -9.57 -1.77 13.61
C THR A 95 -11.01 -1.27 13.63
N ASP A 96 -11.64 -1.12 12.47
CA ASP A 96 -13.03 -0.69 12.31
C ASP A 96 -13.98 -1.87 12.52
N ILE A 97 -13.69 -3.01 11.88
CA ILE A 97 -14.46 -4.26 12.06
C ILE A 97 -14.50 -4.66 13.54
N VAL A 98 -13.36 -4.61 14.25
CA VAL A 98 -13.28 -5.05 15.65
C VAL A 98 -13.96 -4.08 16.60
N SER A 99 -13.88 -2.76 16.33
CA SER A 99 -14.42 -1.75 17.24
C SER A 99 -15.93 -1.48 17.05
N ALA A 100 -16.43 -1.61 15.82
CA ALA A 100 -17.84 -1.42 15.50
C ALA A 100 -18.35 -2.40 14.43
N PRO A 101 -18.39 -3.72 14.71
CA PRO A 101 -18.74 -4.75 13.70
C PRO A 101 -20.03 -4.49 12.93
N ARG A 102 -21.06 -3.97 13.62
CA ARG A 102 -22.40 -3.74 13.07
C ARG A 102 -22.47 -2.61 12.05
N ASP A 103 -21.48 -1.70 12.06
CA ASP A 103 -21.43 -0.56 11.14
C ASP A 103 -20.75 -0.94 9.82
N PHE A 104 -19.89 -1.97 9.85
CA PHE A 104 -18.99 -2.31 8.74
C PHE A 104 -19.28 -3.65 8.08
N LEU A 105 -19.94 -4.57 8.77
CA LEU A 105 -20.31 -5.88 8.23
C LEU A 105 -21.82 -6.03 8.14
N ASN A 106 -22.28 -6.67 7.07
CA ASN A 106 -23.69 -7.03 6.91
C ASN A 106 -23.86 -8.55 7.15
N PRO A 107 -24.65 -8.97 8.14
CA PRO A 107 -24.78 -10.38 8.49
C PRO A 107 -25.40 -11.24 7.38
N ASP A 108 -26.18 -10.63 6.48
CA ASP A 108 -26.93 -11.32 5.42
C ASP A 108 -26.20 -11.31 4.06
N GLU A 109 -25.11 -10.56 3.92
CA GLU A 109 -24.38 -10.43 2.66
C GLU A 109 -23.29 -11.51 2.55
N PRO A 110 -23.32 -12.39 1.53
CA PRO A 110 -22.23 -13.31 1.27
C PRO A 110 -20.90 -12.55 1.15
N THR A 111 -19.92 -12.95 1.95
CA THR A 111 -18.67 -12.19 2.10
C THR A 111 -17.45 -13.07 1.96
N VAL A 112 -16.46 -12.60 1.19
CA VAL A 112 -15.07 -13.04 1.34
C VAL A 112 -14.31 -11.95 2.07
N LEU A 113 -13.77 -12.29 3.24
CA LEU A 113 -12.89 -11.42 3.99
C LEU A 113 -11.44 -11.71 3.57
N VAL A 114 -10.83 -10.76 2.86
CA VAL A 114 -9.43 -10.81 2.43
C VAL A 114 -8.57 -10.12 3.49
N SER A 115 -7.90 -10.92 4.32
CA SER A 115 -7.12 -10.44 5.48
C SER A 115 -5.64 -10.26 5.13
N PHE A 116 -5.10 -9.07 5.41
CA PHE A 116 -3.70 -8.70 5.16
C PHE A 116 -2.89 -8.63 6.46
N ALA A 117 -1.79 -9.38 6.54
CA ALA A 117 -0.90 -9.29 7.68
C ALA A 117 0.56 -9.59 7.31
N ARG A 118 1.48 -8.65 7.59
CA ARG A 118 2.93 -8.92 7.46
C ARG A 118 3.41 -9.99 8.44
N SER A 119 3.03 -9.87 9.72
CA SER A 119 3.48 -10.79 10.78
C SER A 119 2.49 -11.92 11.10
N GLY A 120 1.25 -11.81 10.63
CA GLY A 120 0.15 -12.72 11.00
C GLY A 120 -0.22 -12.72 12.49
N ASN A 121 0.27 -11.77 13.29
CA ASN A 121 0.21 -11.83 14.76
C ASN A 121 -0.50 -10.63 15.42
N SER A 122 -1.05 -9.70 14.65
CA SER A 122 -1.86 -8.61 15.21
C SER A 122 -3.12 -9.20 15.86
N PRO A 123 -3.41 -8.86 17.14
CA PRO A 123 -4.66 -9.27 17.79
C PRO A 123 -5.90 -8.86 16.99
N GLU A 124 -5.88 -7.69 16.37
CA GLU A 124 -6.97 -7.16 15.55
C GLU A 124 -7.21 -8.00 14.30
N SER A 125 -6.17 -8.52 13.63
CA SER A 125 -6.32 -9.41 12.48
C SER A 125 -7.10 -10.68 12.85
N LEU A 126 -6.72 -11.33 13.95
CA LEU A 126 -7.41 -12.55 14.42
C LEU A 126 -8.82 -12.24 14.92
N ALA A 127 -8.99 -11.10 15.61
CA ALA A 127 -10.28 -10.68 16.11
C ALA A 127 -11.26 -10.34 14.98
N ALA A 128 -10.82 -9.69 13.90
CA ALA A 128 -11.66 -9.39 12.74
C ALA A 128 -12.18 -10.67 12.07
N VAL A 129 -11.32 -11.68 11.90
CA VAL A 129 -11.73 -13.01 11.42
C VAL A 129 -12.77 -13.62 12.36
N GLN A 130 -12.55 -13.60 13.67
CA GLN A 130 -13.49 -14.17 14.65
C GLN A 130 -14.84 -13.43 14.68
N VAL A 131 -14.82 -12.10 14.60
CA VAL A 131 -16.01 -11.25 14.50
C VAL A 131 -16.80 -11.60 13.24
N ALA A 132 -16.13 -11.68 12.09
CA ALA A 132 -16.78 -12.04 10.83
C ALA A 132 -17.38 -13.45 10.88
N LYS A 133 -16.66 -14.45 11.42
CA LYS A 133 -17.18 -15.82 11.65
C LYS A 133 -18.43 -15.85 12.54
N THR A 134 -18.52 -14.91 13.48
CA THR A 134 -19.61 -14.85 14.47
C THR A 134 -20.82 -14.08 13.93
N PHE A 135 -20.58 -13.02 13.15
CA PHE A 135 -21.60 -12.06 12.75
C PHE A 135 -22.15 -12.29 11.34
N VAL A 136 -21.32 -12.74 10.40
CA VAL A 136 -21.71 -12.94 9.00
C VAL A 136 -22.12 -14.39 8.76
N LYS A 137 -23.34 -14.60 8.25
CA LYS A 137 -23.91 -15.95 8.07
C LYS A 137 -23.14 -16.79 7.06
N ASN A 138 -22.72 -16.16 5.98
CA ASN A 138 -22.06 -16.79 4.84
C ASN A 138 -20.73 -16.07 4.58
N VAL A 139 -19.66 -16.57 5.20
CA VAL A 139 -18.33 -15.96 5.10
C VAL A 139 -17.25 -16.98 4.79
N LYS A 140 -16.37 -16.60 3.87
CA LYS A 140 -15.12 -17.30 3.55
C LYS A 140 -13.95 -16.33 3.70
N PHE A 141 -12.73 -16.85 3.82
CA PHE A 141 -11.55 -16.05 4.13
C PHE A 141 -10.43 -16.29 3.13
N ILE A 142 -9.84 -15.23 2.61
CA ILE A 142 -8.55 -15.29 1.92
C ILE A 142 -7.52 -14.62 2.82
N ASN A 143 -6.52 -15.35 3.28
CA ASN A 143 -5.46 -14.81 4.12
C ASN A 143 -4.22 -14.56 3.27
N ILE A 144 -3.90 -13.30 3.01
CA ILE A 144 -2.66 -12.91 2.34
C ILE A 144 -1.67 -12.44 3.40
N THR A 145 -0.64 -13.26 3.66
CA THR A 145 0.30 -13.02 4.76
C THR A 145 1.74 -13.34 4.38
N CYS A 146 2.69 -12.65 5.01
CA CYS A 146 4.11 -12.85 4.76
C CYS A 146 4.76 -13.82 5.74
N ALA A 147 4.11 -14.16 6.86
CA ALA A 147 4.69 -15.00 7.90
C ALA A 147 4.03 -16.40 7.95
N PRO A 148 4.69 -17.45 7.42
CA PRO A 148 4.18 -18.82 7.51
C PRO A 148 3.93 -19.30 8.95
N GLU A 149 4.75 -18.82 9.89
CA GLU A 149 4.65 -19.10 11.32
C GLU A 149 3.68 -18.17 12.07
N GLY A 150 3.09 -17.19 11.39
CA GLY A 150 2.15 -16.24 11.97
C GLY A 150 0.83 -16.93 12.33
N LYS A 151 0.19 -16.50 13.41
CA LYS A 151 -1.08 -17.08 13.88
C LYS A 151 -2.16 -17.13 12.80
N LEU A 152 -2.29 -16.08 11.99
CA LEU A 152 -3.25 -16.07 10.89
C LEU A 152 -3.06 -17.24 9.92
N ALA A 153 -1.81 -17.61 9.61
CA ALA A 153 -1.51 -18.75 8.74
C ALA A 153 -1.75 -20.08 9.48
N VAL A 154 -1.19 -20.23 10.68
CA VAL A 154 -1.25 -21.49 11.45
C VAL A 154 -2.68 -21.86 11.87
N GLU A 155 -3.48 -20.88 12.31
CA GLU A 155 -4.86 -21.10 12.74
C GLU A 155 -5.84 -21.35 11.57
N SER A 156 -5.43 -21.03 10.34
CA SER A 156 -6.20 -21.29 9.12
C SER A 156 -5.93 -22.66 8.49
N GLU A 157 -4.91 -23.38 8.96
CA GLU A 157 -4.46 -24.61 8.33
C GLU A 157 -5.56 -25.69 8.35
N GLY A 158 -5.91 -26.20 7.16
CA GLY A 158 -6.91 -27.26 6.98
C GLY A 158 -8.37 -26.82 7.09
N ASP A 159 -8.65 -25.52 7.26
CA ASP A 159 -10.01 -24.98 7.26
C ASP A 159 -10.50 -24.76 5.81
N ALA A 160 -11.56 -25.47 5.40
CA ALA A 160 -12.09 -25.41 4.03
C ALA A 160 -12.73 -24.05 3.69
N ASP A 161 -13.04 -23.22 4.69
CA ASP A 161 -13.53 -21.86 4.48
C ASP A 161 -12.41 -20.83 4.42
N GLN A 162 -11.14 -21.26 4.46
CA GLN A 162 -9.97 -20.38 4.41
C GLN A 162 -8.99 -20.79 3.31
N LEU A 163 -8.57 -19.82 2.50
CA LEU A 163 -7.47 -19.96 1.54
C LEU A 163 -6.32 -19.06 1.96
N THR A 164 -5.16 -19.65 2.30
CA THR A 164 -3.98 -18.91 2.72
C THR A 164 -2.96 -18.82 1.59
N LEU A 165 -2.60 -17.60 1.21
CA LEU A 165 -1.59 -17.28 0.19
C LEU A 165 -0.38 -16.65 0.88
N LEU A 166 0.76 -17.33 0.82
CA LEU A 166 1.99 -16.95 1.52
C LEU A 166 2.95 -16.19 0.61
N ILE A 167 3.51 -15.09 1.14
CA ILE A 167 4.57 -14.29 0.48
C ILE A 167 5.81 -14.21 1.41
N PRO A 168 6.50 -15.34 1.67
CA PRO A 168 7.45 -15.46 2.78
C PRO A 168 8.67 -14.52 2.68
N ARG A 169 9.16 -14.25 1.47
CA ARG A 169 10.29 -13.33 1.25
C ARG A 169 9.96 -11.87 1.58
N ALA A 170 8.68 -11.51 1.62
CA ALA A 170 8.20 -10.17 1.94
C ALA A 170 7.93 -9.95 3.44
N ASN A 171 8.35 -10.87 4.32
CA ASN A 171 8.21 -10.71 5.78
C ASN A 171 9.24 -9.73 6.35
N ASP A 172 9.02 -8.44 6.08
CA ASP A 172 9.88 -7.34 6.47
C ASP A 172 10.23 -7.42 7.97
N LYS A 173 11.53 -7.48 8.26
CA LYS A 173 12.14 -7.39 9.58
C LYS A 173 12.31 -5.95 10.02
N GLY A 174 12.39 -5.00 9.10
CA GLY A 174 12.38 -3.57 9.39
C GLY A 174 11.11 -3.16 10.14
N PHE A 175 11.16 -2.03 10.84
CA PHE A 175 9.98 -1.49 11.52
C PHE A 175 8.85 -1.23 10.55
N ALA A 176 9.12 -0.45 9.50
CA ALA A 176 8.17 -0.12 8.45
C ALA A 176 7.87 -1.34 7.57
N MET A 177 6.64 -1.44 7.08
CA MET A 177 6.29 -2.35 5.99
C MET A 177 6.76 -1.73 4.67
N THR A 178 7.42 -2.52 3.82
CA THR A 178 7.89 -2.10 2.49
C THR A 178 7.43 -3.12 1.44
N GLY A 179 8.18 -4.21 1.25
CA GLY A 179 7.83 -5.29 0.34
C GLY A 179 6.57 -6.04 0.76
N SER A 180 6.30 -6.16 2.06
CA SER A 180 5.03 -6.71 2.53
C SER A 180 3.82 -5.95 1.98
N TYR A 181 3.82 -4.62 2.06
CA TYR A 181 2.74 -3.79 1.53
C TYR A 181 2.55 -3.96 0.02
N SER A 182 3.64 -3.80 -0.74
CA SER A 182 3.57 -3.78 -2.20
C SER A 182 3.21 -5.16 -2.77
N CYS A 183 3.72 -6.24 -2.20
CA CYS A 183 3.37 -7.59 -2.64
C CYS A 183 1.93 -7.99 -2.27
N MET A 184 1.43 -7.61 -1.09
CA MET A 184 0.02 -7.87 -0.74
C MET A 184 -0.94 -7.08 -1.64
N THR A 185 -0.58 -5.83 -1.97
CA THR A 185 -1.30 -4.99 -2.95
C THR A 185 -1.31 -5.65 -4.32
N LEU A 186 -0.14 -6.06 -4.83
CA LEU A 186 -0.03 -6.73 -6.12
C LEU A 186 -0.83 -8.03 -6.17
N LEU A 187 -0.70 -8.90 -5.17
CA LEU A 187 -1.39 -10.19 -5.16
C LEU A 187 -2.92 -10.01 -5.18
N SER A 188 -3.43 -9.06 -4.40
CA SER A 188 -4.86 -8.73 -4.37
C SER A 188 -5.35 -8.21 -5.72
N THR A 189 -4.58 -7.30 -6.33
CA THR A 189 -4.88 -6.79 -7.67
C THR A 189 -4.88 -7.93 -8.70
N LEU A 190 -3.88 -8.81 -8.70
CA LEU A 190 -3.79 -9.94 -9.63
C LEU A 190 -4.99 -10.90 -9.53
N ILE A 191 -5.46 -11.18 -8.31
CA ILE A 191 -6.60 -12.07 -8.04
C ILE A 191 -7.90 -11.53 -8.67
N PHE A 192 -8.15 -10.23 -8.53
CA PHE A 192 -9.46 -9.65 -8.83
C PHE A 192 -9.53 -8.83 -10.13
N ASP A 193 -8.39 -8.47 -10.72
CA ASP A 193 -8.33 -7.84 -12.04
C ASP A 193 -8.83 -8.84 -13.12
N SER A 194 -9.59 -8.38 -14.09
CA SER A 194 -10.20 -9.23 -15.13
C SER A 194 -9.32 -9.43 -16.38
N ALA A 195 -8.18 -8.73 -16.49
CA ALA A 195 -7.23 -8.90 -17.58
C ALA A 195 -6.67 -10.33 -17.65
N ASP A 196 -6.26 -10.74 -18.86
CA ASP A 196 -5.61 -12.03 -19.07
C ASP A 196 -4.21 -12.09 -18.43
N PHE A 197 -3.70 -13.31 -18.24
CA PHE A 197 -2.42 -13.53 -17.55
C PHE A 197 -1.24 -12.88 -18.26
N ASP A 198 -1.18 -12.92 -19.59
CA ASP A 198 -0.03 -12.41 -20.35
C ASP A 198 0.05 -10.89 -20.24
N THR A 199 -1.12 -10.23 -20.30
CA THR A 199 -1.25 -8.78 -20.05
C THR A 199 -0.79 -8.42 -18.63
N LYS A 200 -1.27 -9.14 -17.61
CA LYS A 200 -0.86 -8.92 -16.21
C LYS A 200 0.64 -9.14 -16.01
N GLU A 201 1.19 -10.20 -16.59
CA GLU A 201 2.61 -10.53 -16.52
C GLU A 201 3.47 -9.41 -17.14
N ALA A 202 3.06 -8.86 -18.29
CA ALA A 202 3.75 -7.74 -18.92
C ALA A 202 3.77 -6.50 -18.02
N TRP A 203 2.62 -6.14 -17.42
CA TRP A 203 2.54 -5.01 -16.50
C TRP A 203 3.40 -5.19 -15.26
N VAL A 204 3.43 -6.38 -14.65
CA VAL A 204 4.27 -6.65 -13.47
C VAL A 204 5.76 -6.57 -13.82
N LYS A 205 6.18 -7.13 -14.96
CA LYS A 205 7.58 -7.02 -15.41
C LYS A 205 8.00 -5.59 -15.62
N GLN A 206 7.16 -4.78 -16.29
CA GLN A 206 7.43 -3.37 -16.48
C GLN A 206 7.47 -2.60 -15.15
N ALA A 207 6.54 -2.89 -14.22
CA ALA A 207 6.55 -2.30 -12.89
C ALA A 207 7.85 -2.63 -12.14
N ALA A 208 8.34 -3.87 -12.22
CA ALA A 208 9.62 -4.27 -11.62
C ALA A 208 10.81 -3.51 -12.21
N GLU A 209 10.87 -3.34 -13.53
CA GLU A 209 11.91 -2.53 -14.17
C GLU A 209 11.86 -1.07 -13.72
N MET A 210 10.67 -0.49 -13.59
CA MET A 210 10.48 0.86 -13.04
C MET A 210 10.89 0.93 -11.56
N GLY A 211 10.61 -0.11 -10.76
CA GLY A 211 11.06 -0.18 -9.37
C GLY A 211 12.59 -0.26 -9.25
N ALA A 212 13.27 -0.97 -10.15
CA ALA A 212 14.73 -0.98 -10.21
C ALA A 212 15.29 0.40 -10.58
N GLU A 213 14.65 1.08 -11.52
CA GLU A 213 15.00 2.45 -11.93
C GLU A 213 14.92 3.46 -10.77
N VAL A 214 13.96 3.31 -9.84
CA VAL A 214 13.90 4.11 -8.59
C VAL A 214 15.17 3.98 -7.76
N ILE A 215 15.72 2.77 -7.66
CA ILE A 215 16.96 2.50 -6.90
C ILE A 215 18.17 3.08 -7.62
N GLU A 216 18.25 2.91 -8.94
CA GLU A 216 19.34 3.44 -9.78
C GLU A 216 19.40 4.97 -9.75
N ARG A 217 18.24 5.62 -9.69
CA ARG A 217 18.10 7.08 -9.70
C ARG A 217 17.91 7.68 -8.29
N GLU A 218 18.36 6.98 -7.25
CA GLU A 218 18.28 7.43 -5.85
C GLU A 218 18.82 8.87 -5.66
N ALA A 219 19.88 9.24 -6.38
CA ALA A 219 20.48 10.57 -6.28
C ALA A 219 19.50 11.70 -6.64
N GLU A 220 18.60 11.48 -7.61
CA GLU A 220 17.56 12.45 -7.95
C GLU A 220 16.55 12.61 -6.80
N ILE A 221 16.18 11.50 -6.15
CA ILE A 221 15.29 11.49 -4.99
C ILE A 221 15.93 12.21 -3.80
N ALA A 222 17.22 11.98 -3.57
CA ALA A 222 17.99 12.67 -2.53
C ALA A 222 18.05 14.19 -2.76
N ASP A 223 18.16 14.64 -4.01
CA ASP A 223 18.14 16.07 -4.37
C ASP A 223 16.78 16.72 -4.07
N VAL A 224 15.67 15.99 -4.21
CA VAL A 224 14.34 16.51 -3.82
C VAL A 224 14.29 16.87 -2.34
N LEU A 225 14.99 16.10 -1.50
CA LEU A 225 15.08 16.33 -0.06
C LEU A 225 16.12 17.39 0.33
N SER A 226 16.79 18.02 -0.65
CA SER A 226 17.66 19.15 -0.40
C SER A 226 16.83 20.41 -0.08
N GLY A 227 16.94 20.90 1.15
CA GLY A 227 16.20 22.06 1.61
C GLY A 227 15.85 22.01 3.09
N ASP A 228 15.37 23.14 3.60
CA ASP A 228 14.80 23.23 4.96
C ASP A 228 13.30 22.96 4.89
N PHE A 229 12.92 21.73 5.28
CA PHE A 229 11.52 21.33 5.39
C PHE A 229 11.29 20.50 6.66
N ASN A 230 10.09 20.67 7.21
CA ASN A 230 9.59 19.88 8.33
C ASN A 230 8.14 19.42 8.12
N ARG A 231 7.61 19.61 6.91
CA ARG A 231 6.29 19.16 6.47
C ARG A 231 6.36 18.45 5.13
N VAL A 232 5.61 17.37 4.98
CA VAL A 232 5.47 16.65 3.69
C VAL A 232 4.01 16.32 3.41
N THR A 233 3.58 16.58 2.19
CA THR A 233 2.25 16.20 1.70
C THR A 233 2.38 15.23 0.54
N TYR A 234 1.58 14.16 0.56
CA TYR A 234 1.35 13.31 -0.62
C TYR A 234 -0.08 13.46 -1.11
N LEU A 235 -0.26 13.66 -2.40
CA LEU A 235 -1.56 13.69 -3.06
C LEU A 235 -1.63 12.63 -4.16
N GLY A 236 -2.83 12.15 -4.43
CA GLY A 236 -3.09 11.26 -5.56
C GLY A 236 -4.58 11.09 -5.80
N SER A 237 -4.98 10.72 -7.02
CA SER A 237 -6.38 10.45 -7.36
C SER A 237 -6.66 8.95 -7.50
N GLY A 238 -7.89 8.53 -7.22
CA GLY A 238 -8.30 7.12 -7.32
C GLY A 238 -7.52 6.24 -6.34
N SER A 239 -6.93 5.15 -6.84
CA SER A 239 -6.05 4.25 -6.07
C SER A 239 -4.90 4.97 -5.39
N PHE A 240 -4.46 6.13 -5.91
CA PHE A 240 -3.35 6.86 -5.32
C PHE A 240 -3.69 7.63 -4.05
N VAL A 241 -4.96 7.69 -3.62
CA VAL A 241 -5.33 8.20 -2.29
C VAL A 241 -4.84 7.25 -1.20
N GLY A 242 -5.11 5.94 -1.32
CA GLY A 242 -4.58 4.92 -0.40
C GLY A 242 -3.05 4.87 -0.43
N LEU A 243 -2.47 5.04 -1.63
CA LEU A 243 -1.01 5.11 -1.78
C LEU A 243 -0.42 6.34 -1.07
N ALA A 244 -1.06 7.51 -1.18
CA ALA A 244 -0.64 8.73 -0.48
C ALA A 244 -0.71 8.57 1.05
N GLN A 245 -1.72 7.86 1.54
CA GLN A 245 -1.88 7.52 2.96
C GLN A 245 -0.75 6.61 3.47
N GLU A 246 -0.32 5.63 2.67
CA GLU A 246 0.85 4.80 2.99
C GLU A 246 2.15 5.60 2.92
N ALA A 247 2.36 6.37 1.84
CA ALA A 247 3.56 7.16 1.60
C ALA A 247 3.85 8.15 2.75
N GLN A 248 2.81 8.85 3.22
CA GLN A 248 2.96 9.77 4.34
C GLN A 248 3.23 9.05 5.66
N LEU A 249 2.62 7.87 5.88
CA LEU A 249 2.79 7.11 7.13
C LEU A 249 4.25 6.66 7.26
N LYS A 250 4.89 6.24 6.17
CA LYS A 250 6.32 5.89 6.16
C LYS A 250 7.21 7.04 6.60
N ILE A 251 6.90 8.27 6.23
CA ILE A 251 7.62 9.44 6.73
C ILE A 251 7.39 9.60 8.23
N LEU A 252 6.15 9.54 8.71
CA LEU A 252 5.84 9.67 10.15
C LEU A 252 6.56 8.62 10.99
N GLU A 253 6.48 7.36 10.57
CA GLU A 253 7.09 6.22 11.25
C GLU A 253 8.61 6.35 11.28
N LEU A 254 9.24 6.53 10.12
CA LEU A 254 10.70 6.51 10.01
C LEU A 254 11.35 7.81 10.51
N ALA A 255 10.63 8.93 10.54
CA ALA A 255 11.10 10.20 11.09
C ALA A 255 10.70 10.42 12.56
N HIS A 256 10.07 9.44 13.22
CA HIS A 256 9.57 9.59 14.59
C HIS A 256 8.67 10.83 14.79
N GLY A 257 7.84 11.16 13.79
CA GLY A 257 6.99 12.36 13.82
C GLY A 257 7.72 13.71 13.83
N LEU A 258 9.04 13.74 13.60
CA LEU A 258 9.82 14.99 13.50
C LEU A 258 9.51 15.77 12.21
N VAL A 259 8.94 15.09 11.21
CA VAL A 259 8.38 15.70 10.01
C VAL A 259 6.88 15.46 10.04
N ALA A 260 6.12 16.55 10.12
CA ALA A 260 4.66 16.47 10.08
C ALA A 260 4.22 16.12 8.66
N THR A 261 3.13 15.36 8.54
CA THR A 261 2.64 14.93 7.23
C THR A 261 1.17 15.22 7.04
N SER A 262 0.76 15.34 5.77
CA SER A 262 -0.64 15.32 5.36
C SER A 262 -0.81 14.51 4.08
N TRP A 263 -2.02 14.02 3.82
CA TRP A 263 -2.38 13.41 2.55
C TRP A 263 -3.83 13.71 2.21
N ASP A 264 -4.16 13.68 0.92
CA ASP A 264 -5.53 13.79 0.42
C ASP A 264 -5.59 13.36 -1.06
N SER A 265 -6.79 13.33 -1.60
CA SER A 265 -7.01 13.40 -3.04
C SER A 265 -6.59 14.76 -3.62
N CYS A 266 -6.13 14.75 -4.87
CA CYS A 266 -5.72 15.96 -5.60
C CYS A 266 -6.83 17.03 -5.63
N MET A 267 -8.07 16.62 -5.83
CA MET A 267 -9.22 17.53 -5.82
C MET A 267 -9.65 17.92 -4.41
N GLY A 268 -9.69 16.96 -3.47
CA GLY A 268 -10.12 17.16 -2.09
C GLY A 268 -9.24 18.16 -1.33
N TYR A 269 -7.94 18.18 -1.63
CA TYR A 269 -6.96 18.98 -0.90
C TYR A 269 -7.31 20.48 -0.83
N ARG A 270 -8.00 21.02 -1.85
CA ARG A 270 -8.45 22.42 -1.89
C ARG A 270 -9.44 22.79 -0.79
N HIS A 271 -10.16 21.82 -0.24
CA HIS A 271 -11.31 22.03 0.64
C HIS A 271 -10.92 22.15 2.12
N GLY A 272 -9.80 22.82 2.39
CA GLY A 272 -9.27 23.03 3.75
C GLY A 272 -7.86 22.46 3.95
N PRO A 273 -7.58 21.19 3.60
CA PRO A 273 -6.29 20.55 3.87
C PRO A 273 -5.08 21.28 3.27
N LYS A 274 -5.23 21.99 2.15
CA LYS A 274 -4.19 22.87 1.56
C LYS A 274 -3.65 23.93 2.52
N SER A 275 -4.40 24.29 3.57
CA SER A 275 -3.91 25.17 4.64
C SER A 275 -2.70 24.63 5.42
N PHE A 276 -2.37 23.34 5.25
CA PHE A 276 -1.15 22.73 5.78
C PHE A 276 0.14 23.24 5.11
N VAL A 277 0.06 23.73 3.86
CA VAL A 277 1.20 24.16 3.06
C VAL A 277 1.78 25.49 3.56
N ASP A 278 3.09 25.48 3.84
CA ASP A 278 3.93 26.64 4.12
C ASP A 278 5.28 26.55 3.38
N ASP A 279 6.17 27.52 3.63
CA ASP A 279 7.52 27.60 3.07
C ASP A 279 8.48 26.49 3.51
N LYS A 280 8.02 25.57 4.38
CA LYS A 280 8.73 24.38 4.85
C LYS A 280 8.02 23.08 4.47
N THR A 281 7.13 23.14 3.48
CA THR A 281 6.36 22.00 3.02
C THR A 281 6.86 21.48 1.67
N LEU A 282 7.18 20.18 1.61
CA LEU A 282 7.30 19.45 0.35
C LEU A 282 5.92 18.92 -0.06
N VAL A 283 5.54 19.07 -1.32
CA VAL A 283 4.31 18.50 -1.88
C VAL A 283 4.64 17.54 -3.01
N PHE A 284 4.27 16.28 -2.84
CA PHE A 284 4.38 15.23 -3.84
C PHE A 284 3.00 14.90 -4.41
N VAL A 285 2.92 14.72 -5.73
CA VAL A 285 1.69 14.27 -6.40
C VAL A 285 1.98 13.04 -7.25
N PHE A 286 1.28 11.95 -6.95
CA PHE A 286 1.24 10.75 -7.80
C PHE A 286 0.29 11.00 -8.97
N MET A 287 0.85 11.14 -10.17
CA MET A 287 0.07 11.47 -11.37
C MET A 287 -0.60 10.24 -11.94
N ASN A 288 -1.93 10.29 -12.12
CA ASN A 288 -2.67 9.23 -12.79
C ASN A 288 -2.37 9.18 -14.31
N ASN A 289 -2.48 7.99 -14.89
CA ASN A 289 -2.33 7.75 -16.32
C ASN A 289 -3.66 7.79 -17.07
N ASP A 290 -4.81 7.71 -16.37
CA ASP A 290 -6.10 7.98 -16.97
C ASP A 290 -6.18 9.43 -17.46
N GLU A 291 -6.48 9.62 -18.76
CA GLU A 291 -6.42 10.93 -19.42
C GLU A 291 -7.36 11.97 -18.79
N TYR A 292 -8.49 11.53 -18.24
CA TYR A 292 -9.45 12.42 -17.59
C TYR A 292 -8.96 12.82 -16.19
N THR A 293 -8.61 11.85 -15.37
CA THR A 293 -8.14 12.03 -13.99
C THR A 293 -6.85 12.86 -13.94
N ARG A 294 -5.91 12.58 -14.86
CA ARG A 294 -4.62 13.27 -14.97
C ARG A 294 -4.74 14.80 -15.07
N LYS A 295 -5.80 15.31 -15.70
CA LYS A 295 -6.03 16.76 -15.82
C LYS A 295 -6.19 17.41 -14.46
N TYR A 296 -6.91 16.76 -13.55
CA TYR A 296 -7.13 17.28 -12.20
C TYR A 296 -5.87 17.19 -11.32
N ASP A 297 -5.08 16.13 -11.49
CA ASP A 297 -3.78 16.01 -10.83
C ASP A 297 -2.81 17.11 -11.30
N LEU A 298 -2.80 17.39 -12.61
CA LEU A 298 -2.01 18.47 -13.19
C LEU A 298 -2.47 19.85 -12.70
N ASP A 299 -3.78 20.09 -12.61
CA ASP A 299 -4.33 21.37 -12.16
C ASP A 299 -3.90 21.69 -10.72
N ILE A 300 -3.94 20.72 -9.80
CA ILE A 300 -3.49 20.97 -8.42
C ILE A 300 -1.97 21.16 -8.32
N LEU A 301 -1.18 20.43 -9.11
CA LEU A 301 0.27 20.63 -9.18
C LEU A 301 0.61 22.05 -9.65
N ASN A 302 0.01 22.49 -10.75
CA ASN A 302 0.23 23.82 -11.30
C ASN A 302 -0.23 24.92 -10.33
N GLU A 303 -1.35 24.71 -9.63
CA GLU A 303 -1.86 25.63 -8.63
C GLU A 303 -0.90 25.77 -7.44
N ILE A 304 -0.50 24.66 -6.80
CA ILE A 304 0.40 24.70 -5.64
C ILE A 304 1.77 25.26 -6.03
N ASN A 305 2.28 24.89 -7.21
CA ASN A 305 3.54 25.42 -7.72
C ASN A 305 3.44 26.92 -8.02
N GLY A 306 2.34 27.37 -8.60
CA GLY A 306 2.10 28.78 -8.95
C GLY A 306 1.80 29.69 -7.76
N ASP A 307 1.38 29.13 -6.62
CA ASP A 307 1.21 29.89 -5.38
C ASP A 307 2.55 30.37 -4.79
N GLU A 308 3.67 29.73 -5.17
CA GLU A 308 5.03 30.05 -4.71
C GLU A 308 5.19 30.03 -3.17
N ILE A 309 4.37 29.22 -2.49
CA ILE A 309 4.42 29.05 -1.02
C ILE A 309 5.22 27.81 -0.63
N ALA A 310 4.90 26.65 -1.22
CA ALA A 310 5.55 25.39 -0.86
C ALA A 310 7.07 25.46 -1.10
N GLN A 311 7.86 24.78 -0.26
CA GLN A 311 9.31 24.69 -0.45
C GLN A 311 9.64 24.06 -1.81
N LYS A 312 8.90 23.00 -2.18
CA LYS A 312 8.99 22.34 -3.48
C LYS A 312 7.69 21.60 -3.77
N THR A 313 7.25 21.69 -5.03
CA THR A 313 6.14 20.91 -5.58
C THR A 313 6.71 19.95 -6.61
N PHE A 314 6.38 18.66 -6.48
CA PHE A 314 7.08 17.61 -7.20
C PHE A 314 6.11 16.53 -7.71
N ALA A 315 6.16 16.25 -9.02
CA ALA A 315 5.34 15.21 -9.64
C ALA A 315 6.07 13.86 -9.69
N ILE A 316 5.34 12.77 -9.49
CA ILE A 316 5.82 11.40 -9.72
C ILE A 316 4.94 10.84 -10.83
N GLN A 317 5.52 10.56 -12.00
CA GLN A 317 4.73 10.34 -13.21
C GLN A 317 5.39 9.38 -14.22
N GLN A 318 4.59 8.78 -15.09
CA GLN A 318 5.10 8.31 -16.38
C GLN A 318 5.12 9.45 -17.40
N ASP A 319 5.96 9.32 -18.43
CA ASP A 319 6.04 10.28 -19.54
C ASP A 319 4.77 10.26 -20.39
N MET A 320 3.79 11.05 -19.95
CA MET A 320 2.46 11.17 -20.56
C MET A 320 2.02 12.63 -20.64
N ALA A 321 1.33 12.97 -21.73
CA ALA A 321 0.73 14.27 -21.92
C ALA A 321 -0.71 14.32 -21.36
N PRO A 322 -1.15 15.46 -20.79
CA PRO A 322 -0.32 16.62 -20.46
C PRO A 322 0.61 16.32 -19.27
N SER A 323 1.85 16.79 -19.32
CA SER A 323 2.83 16.60 -18.23
C SER A 323 2.94 17.85 -17.37
N PHE A 324 3.40 17.68 -16.14
CA PHE A 324 3.81 18.80 -15.31
C PHE A 324 5.16 19.36 -15.81
N GLU A 325 5.22 20.67 -16.05
CA GLU A 325 6.44 21.34 -16.53
C GLU A 325 7.45 21.66 -15.41
N GLY A 326 7.03 21.55 -14.13
CA GLY A 326 7.89 21.75 -12.98
C GLY A 326 8.76 20.54 -12.65
N ALA A 327 9.26 20.49 -11.40
CA ALA A 327 10.12 19.40 -10.97
C ALA A 327 9.35 18.07 -10.90
N SER A 328 9.93 17.00 -11.45
CA SER A 328 9.28 15.69 -11.48
C SER A 328 10.27 14.53 -11.53
N PHE A 329 9.88 13.39 -10.98
CA PHE A 329 10.49 12.09 -11.27
C PHE A 329 9.65 11.40 -12.34
N THR A 330 10.16 11.42 -13.57
CA THR A 330 9.46 10.88 -14.75
C THR A 330 10.06 9.53 -15.16
N PHE A 331 9.22 8.51 -15.24
CA PHE A 331 9.53 7.23 -15.87
C PHE A 331 9.27 7.33 -17.38
N ALA A 332 10.33 7.43 -18.19
CA ALA A 332 10.24 7.64 -19.63
C ALA A 332 10.42 6.36 -20.45
N GLY A 333 9.94 6.37 -21.69
CA GLY A 333 10.19 5.29 -22.67
C GLY A 333 9.43 3.99 -22.41
N ARG A 334 8.30 4.04 -21.70
CA ARG A 334 7.50 2.88 -21.32
C ARG A 334 6.02 3.14 -21.61
N GLU A 335 5.24 2.09 -21.87
CA GLU A 335 3.79 2.21 -22.03
C GLU A 335 3.11 2.60 -20.70
N ALA A 336 1.95 3.25 -20.76
CA ALA A 336 1.20 3.61 -19.57
C ALA A 336 0.76 2.35 -18.81
N LEU A 337 1.17 2.22 -17.55
CA LEU A 337 0.65 1.18 -16.67
C LEU A 337 -0.74 1.54 -16.16
N PRO A 338 -1.63 0.55 -15.99
CA PRO A 338 -2.86 0.74 -15.22
C PRO A 338 -2.52 1.14 -13.78
N GLU A 339 -3.36 1.97 -13.17
CA GLU A 339 -3.08 2.59 -11.87
C GLU A 339 -2.74 1.57 -10.77
N GLY A 340 -3.40 0.40 -10.75
CA GLY A 340 -3.14 -0.66 -9.78
C GLY A 340 -1.72 -1.24 -9.83
N TYR A 341 -1.07 -1.21 -11.00
CA TYR A 341 0.30 -1.67 -11.21
C TYR A 341 1.31 -0.52 -11.13
N LEU A 342 0.91 0.69 -11.56
CA LEU A 342 1.71 1.90 -11.43
C LEU A 342 1.95 2.30 -9.97
N ALA A 343 1.04 1.94 -9.05
CA ALA A 343 1.20 2.15 -7.62
C ALA A 343 2.48 1.53 -7.05
N LEU A 344 3.01 0.47 -7.67
CA LEU A 344 4.18 -0.26 -7.20
C LEU A 344 5.49 0.55 -7.32
N PRO A 345 5.92 1.01 -8.51
CA PRO A 345 7.09 1.89 -8.60
C PRO A 345 6.87 3.23 -7.88
N PHE A 346 5.64 3.74 -7.82
CA PHE A 346 5.33 4.97 -7.08
C PHE A 346 5.51 4.82 -5.57
N VAL A 347 5.07 3.71 -4.96
CA VAL A 347 5.32 3.47 -3.52
C VAL A 347 6.82 3.32 -3.25
N MET A 348 7.56 2.67 -4.14
CA MET A 348 9.02 2.54 -3.99
C MET A 348 9.69 3.91 -3.93
N PHE A 349 9.32 4.86 -4.80
CA PHE A 349 9.82 6.23 -4.74
C PHE A 349 9.57 6.85 -3.35
N ALA A 350 8.34 6.76 -2.84
CA ALA A 350 7.97 7.32 -1.53
C ALA A 350 8.68 6.63 -0.35
N GLN A 351 8.95 5.33 -0.45
CA GLN A 351 9.74 4.59 0.54
C GLN A 351 11.20 5.05 0.53
N VAL A 352 11.80 5.30 -0.64
CA VAL A 352 13.15 5.88 -0.73
C VAL A 352 13.17 7.28 -0.10
N VAL A 353 12.18 8.13 -0.40
CA VAL A 353 12.02 9.44 0.25
C VAL A 353 11.98 9.30 1.78
N SER A 354 11.19 8.36 2.28
CA SER A 354 11.01 8.13 3.73
C SER A 354 12.29 7.63 4.40
N LEU A 355 13.00 6.68 3.76
CA LEU A 355 14.27 6.15 4.22
C LEU A 355 15.34 7.25 4.30
N LEU A 356 15.51 8.03 3.22
CA LEU A 356 16.47 9.12 3.18
C LEU A 356 16.13 10.22 4.18
N ASN A 357 14.84 10.55 4.34
CA ASN A 357 14.39 11.53 5.32
C ASN A 357 14.64 11.08 6.76
N SER A 358 14.49 9.79 7.08
CA SER A 358 14.83 9.25 8.40
C SER A 358 16.29 9.51 8.78
N ILE A 359 17.21 9.27 7.84
CA ILE A 359 18.63 9.58 8.03
C ILE A 359 18.86 11.09 8.14
N ARG A 360 18.18 11.90 7.31
CA ARG A 360 18.28 13.36 7.32
C ARG A 360 17.93 13.94 8.69
N VAL A 361 16.93 13.40 9.38
CA VAL A 361 16.54 13.83 10.73
C VAL A 361 17.34 13.16 11.86
N GLY A 362 18.37 12.36 11.51
CA GLY A 362 19.25 11.70 12.47
C GLY A 362 18.63 10.49 13.17
N ASN A 363 17.60 9.88 12.62
CA ASN A 363 16.99 8.66 13.15
C ASN A 363 17.62 7.39 12.55
N THR A 364 17.27 6.22 13.10
CA THR A 364 17.67 4.90 12.58
C THR A 364 16.46 4.19 11.95
N PRO A 365 16.40 4.04 10.61
CA PRO A 365 15.22 3.52 9.90
C PRO A 365 14.72 2.14 10.36
N ASP A 366 15.63 1.24 10.74
CA ASP A 366 15.29 -0.13 11.15
C ASP A 366 14.60 -0.17 12.52
N THR A 367 14.93 0.78 13.40
CA THR A 367 14.39 0.91 14.76
C THR A 367 14.02 2.37 15.09
N PRO A 368 13.05 2.98 14.39
CA PRO A 368 12.84 4.42 14.36
C PRO A 368 12.05 4.96 15.56
N SER A 369 11.64 4.09 16.49
CA SER A 369 10.93 4.45 17.73
C SER A 369 11.82 4.23 18.96
N PRO A 370 12.79 5.10 19.26
CA PRO A 370 13.70 4.97 20.40
C PRO A 370 12.99 4.90 21.76
N THR A 371 11.80 5.49 21.87
CA THR A 371 10.95 5.44 23.07
C THR A 371 10.22 4.10 23.28
N GLY A 372 10.14 3.27 22.24
CA GLY A 372 9.37 2.02 22.24
C GLY A 372 7.84 2.19 22.29
N THR A 373 7.32 3.42 22.12
CA THR A 373 5.87 3.69 22.16
C THR A 373 5.13 3.21 20.92
N VAL A 374 5.82 3.08 19.79
CA VAL A 374 5.32 2.40 18.58
C VAL A 374 6.19 1.16 18.33
N ASN A 375 5.58 0.06 17.88
CA ASN A 375 6.24 -1.24 17.77
C ASN A 375 5.96 -1.89 16.41
N ARG A 376 6.96 -2.59 15.84
CA ARG A 376 6.83 -3.37 14.60
C ARG A 376 5.66 -4.36 14.61
N VAL A 377 5.43 -5.01 15.76
CA VAL A 377 4.21 -5.75 16.05
C VAL A 377 3.52 -5.01 17.18
N VAL A 378 2.25 -4.66 16.97
CA VAL A 378 1.46 -3.89 17.93
C VAL A 378 1.44 -4.58 19.30
N LYS A 379 1.47 -3.76 20.36
CA LYS A 379 1.42 -4.20 21.76
C LYS A 379 0.35 -3.43 22.51
N GLY A 380 -0.22 -4.03 23.55
CA GLY A 380 -1.16 -3.37 24.45
C GLY A 380 -2.62 -3.33 23.97
N VAL A 381 -2.93 -3.98 22.84
CA VAL A 381 -4.31 -4.10 22.35
C VAL A 381 -5.05 -5.14 23.17
N THR A 382 -6.19 -4.77 23.75
CA THR A 382 -7.10 -5.67 24.45
C THR A 382 -8.31 -5.92 23.56
N ILE A 383 -8.55 -7.18 23.21
CA ILE A 383 -9.73 -7.58 22.44
C ILE A 383 -10.86 -7.92 23.43
N HIS A 384 -11.97 -7.19 23.34
CA HIS A 384 -13.16 -7.46 24.12
C HIS A 384 -14.08 -8.44 23.36
N PRO A 385 -14.73 -9.41 24.05
CA PRO A 385 -15.65 -10.33 23.39
C PRO A 385 -16.81 -9.60 22.71
N PHE A 386 -17.15 -10.05 21.49
CA PHE A 386 -18.31 -9.57 20.74
C PHE A 386 -19.43 -10.62 20.78
N GLU A 387 -20.64 -10.17 21.09
CA GLU A 387 -21.87 -10.98 21.02
C GLU A 387 -22.76 -10.38 19.91
N ALA A 388 -23.07 -11.19 18.90
CA ALA A 388 -23.78 -10.82 17.67
C ALA A 388 -25.25 -10.47 17.90
#